data_AF-A0A9K3H563-F1
#
_entry.id   AF-A0A9K3H563-F1
#
_cell.length_a   1.000
_cell.length_b   1.000
_cell.length_c   1.000
_cell.angle_alpha   90.00
_cell.angle_beta   90.00
_cell.angle_gamma   90.00
#
_symmetry.space_group_name_H-M   'P 1'
#
loop_
_entity.id
_entity.type
_entity.pdbx_description
1 polymer ?
#
loop_
_entity_poly.entity_id
_entity_poly.type
_entity_poly.pdbx_seq_one_letter_code
_entity_poly.pdbx_strand_id
1 'polypeptide(L)'
;MILRFRRIRLKRVLNKIRSWLFMARRFENDDTFKDAAVCEDALSHLAPPSVRETIAEMDDDFMLSRMVLTTCNLAAMLPQGITRFRQRMREYEDFSKKKDKMKSSLASMKKEVAGFAEKEAAWKKEIDGLKKMHDIEMGDLRKSFEANLLKLKADREALSVQQQAFREEKEGLKASVGQVTADNQWLIEHGFQQVVTYLLHSKEFNSALGDVYTKLLNLGKHQGLAAGYKLHESGQPLEKSPMFRPEASDIFKASVEQMERLTYPYIHEVSSCFGKPLSVLQGLKPEGLNEKVCAEVLDSLSRKRSYSGDSDDTLSSLPEASKDAGLETSAVGGEEGAKMKKTKKAKKSKVEVAWFVL
;
A
#
# COMPACT_ATOMS: atom_id res chain seq x y z
N MET A 1 66.36 -0.30 78.04
CA MET A 1 65.89 1.09 78.30
C MET A 1 64.38 1.28 78.07
N ILE A 2 63.81 0.76 76.97
CA ILE A 2 62.36 0.84 76.62
C ILE A 2 61.44 0.17 77.67
N LEU A 3 61.87 -0.93 78.28
CA LEU A 3 61.10 -1.63 79.33
C LEU A 3 60.94 -0.81 80.62
N ARG A 4 61.94 0.01 81.01
CA ARG A 4 61.82 0.92 82.16
C ARG A 4 60.83 2.04 81.89
N PHE A 5 60.81 2.58 80.67
CA PHE A 5 59.88 3.63 80.25
C PHE A 5 58.43 3.14 80.22
N ARG A 6 58.19 1.91 79.73
CA ARG A 6 56.87 1.27 79.80
C ARG A 6 56.43 1.04 81.24
N ARG A 7 57.32 0.60 82.13
CA ARG A 7 56.99 0.38 83.56
C ARG A 7 56.60 1.67 84.29
N ILE A 8 57.26 2.79 83.98
CA ILE A 8 56.95 4.11 84.56
C ILE A 8 55.61 4.63 84.01
N ARG A 9 55.36 4.49 82.70
CA ARG A 9 54.08 4.90 82.08
C ARG A 9 52.91 4.05 82.61
N LEU A 10 53.12 2.75 82.76
CA LEU A 10 52.12 1.82 83.30
C LEU A 10 51.83 2.11 84.78
N LYS A 11 52.85 2.40 85.62
CA LYS A 11 52.64 2.84 87.00
C LYS A 11 51.85 4.16 87.08
N ARG A 12 52.11 5.10 86.17
CA ARG A 12 51.39 6.39 86.12
C ARG A 12 49.93 6.22 85.69
N VAL A 13 49.66 5.30 84.74
CA VAL A 13 48.31 4.94 84.30
C VAL A 13 47.57 4.14 85.38
N LEU A 14 48.22 3.18 86.03
CA LEU A 14 47.63 2.42 87.14
C LEU A 14 47.30 3.31 88.34
N ASN A 15 48.15 4.28 88.69
CA ASN A 15 47.83 5.24 89.76
C ASN A 15 46.65 6.14 89.38
N LYS A 16 46.55 6.57 88.12
CA LYS A 16 45.37 7.31 87.62
C LYS A 16 44.11 6.47 87.67
N ILE A 17 44.17 5.21 87.22
CA ILE A 17 43.05 4.26 87.24
C ILE A 17 42.64 3.96 88.68
N ARG A 18 43.58 3.74 89.61
CA ARG A 18 43.29 3.56 91.04
C ARG A 18 42.62 4.78 91.67
N SER A 19 43.11 5.98 91.38
CA SER A 19 42.51 7.23 91.85
C SER A 19 41.11 7.44 91.28
N TRP A 20 40.91 7.12 90.00
CA TRP A 20 39.59 7.16 89.36
C TRP A 20 38.62 6.11 89.91
N LEU A 21 39.07 4.87 90.12
CA LEU A 21 38.26 3.80 90.74
C LEU A 21 37.92 4.14 92.19
N PHE A 22 38.81 4.78 92.93
CA PHE A 22 38.54 5.25 94.28
C PHE A 22 37.50 6.38 94.31
N MET A 23 37.59 7.36 93.40
CA MET A 23 36.55 8.39 93.24
C MET A 23 35.22 7.83 92.75
N ALA A 24 35.23 6.93 91.76
CA ALA A 24 34.02 6.31 91.22
C ALA A 24 33.30 5.44 92.26
N ARG A 25 34.06 4.70 93.09
CA ARG A 25 33.52 3.87 94.19
C ARG A 25 32.89 4.69 95.31
N ARG A 26 33.33 5.92 95.56
CA ARG A 26 32.66 6.84 96.51
C ARG A 26 31.43 7.50 95.91
N PHE A 27 31.41 7.79 94.61
CA PHE A 27 30.22 8.34 93.93
C PHE A 27 29.06 7.34 93.83
N GLU A 28 29.35 6.03 93.85
CA GLU A 28 28.34 4.94 93.84
C GLU A 28 27.68 4.71 95.22
N ASN A 29 28.26 5.20 96.32
CA ASN A 29 27.81 4.94 97.69
C ASN A 29 26.94 6.06 98.31
N ASP A 30 26.44 7.02 97.53
CA ASP A 30 25.66 8.17 98.02
C ASP A 30 26.37 9.02 99.13
N ASP A 31 27.70 8.88 99.22
CA ASP A 31 28.57 9.72 100.06
C ASP A 31 28.58 11.15 99.49
N THR A 32 27.54 11.91 99.82
CA THR A 32 27.58 13.36 99.60
C THR A 32 28.78 13.92 100.37
N PHE A 33 29.60 14.76 99.72
CA PHE A 33 30.73 15.51 100.31
C PHE A 33 30.28 16.54 101.37
N LYS A 34 29.37 16.13 102.25
CA LYS A 34 28.78 16.89 103.34
C LYS A 34 29.46 16.57 104.67
N ASP A 35 30.01 15.36 104.82
CA ASP A 35 30.82 14.99 105.99
C ASP A 35 32.26 15.48 105.82
N ALA A 36 32.71 16.34 106.75
CA ALA A 36 34.03 16.95 106.73
C ALA A 36 35.15 15.90 106.84
N ALA A 37 34.95 14.83 107.60
CA ALA A 37 35.94 13.76 107.77
C ALA A 37 36.16 12.98 106.47
N VAL A 38 35.09 12.78 105.69
CA VAL A 38 35.16 12.10 104.38
C VAL A 38 35.89 12.96 103.34
N CYS A 39 35.68 14.28 103.38
CA CYS A 39 36.39 15.25 102.56
C CYS A 39 37.88 15.29 102.89
N GLU A 40 38.23 15.32 104.17
CA GLU A 40 39.61 15.34 104.64
C GLU A 40 40.38 14.08 104.21
N ASP A 41 39.78 12.91 104.42
CA ASP A 41 40.36 11.63 104.01
C ASP A 41 40.54 11.54 102.48
N ALA A 42 39.56 12.02 101.70
CA ALA A 42 39.68 12.09 100.23
C ALA A 42 40.82 13.00 99.78
N LEU A 43 40.95 14.18 100.39
CA LEU A 43 41.98 15.16 100.07
C LEU A 43 43.37 14.67 100.48
N SER A 44 43.46 13.90 101.58
CA SER A 44 44.71 13.27 102.03
C SER A 44 45.32 12.34 100.96
N HIS A 45 44.50 11.71 100.12
CA HIS A 45 44.93 10.82 99.05
C HIS A 45 45.30 11.53 97.75
N LEU A 46 44.89 12.78 97.57
CA LEU A 46 45.18 13.59 96.39
C LEU A 46 46.53 14.31 96.48
N ALA A 47 46.94 14.68 97.70
CA ALA A 47 48.22 15.34 97.93
C ALA A 47 49.38 14.31 98.00
N PRO A 48 50.47 14.49 97.21
CA PRO A 48 51.68 13.68 97.35
C PRO A 48 52.21 13.72 98.79
N PRO A 49 52.80 12.63 99.32
CA PRO A 49 53.36 12.61 100.69
C PRO A 49 54.31 13.77 100.98
N SER A 50 55.15 14.14 100.01
CA SER A 50 56.06 15.28 100.10
C SER A 50 55.36 16.63 100.25
N VAL A 51 54.14 16.77 99.72
CA VAL A 51 53.34 18.00 99.89
C VAL A 51 52.67 18.03 101.25
N ARG A 52 52.31 16.86 101.80
CA ARG A 52 51.71 16.74 103.14
C ARG A 52 52.72 17.07 104.25
N GLU A 53 53.94 16.57 104.13
CA GLU A 53 55.03 16.88 105.07
C GLU A 53 55.36 18.39 105.08
N THR A 54 55.49 19.02 103.91
CA THR A 54 55.74 20.47 103.83
C THR A 54 54.58 21.33 104.36
N ILE A 55 53.34 20.82 104.35
CA ILE A 55 52.19 21.53 104.93
C ILE A 55 52.15 21.37 106.45
N ALA A 56 52.57 20.22 106.98
CA ALA A 56 52.58 19.93 108.41
C ALA A 56 53.67 20.69 109.18
N GLU A 57 54.80 21.02 108.53
CA GLU A 57 55.90 21.82 109.11
C GLU A 57 55.70 23.34 108.94
N MET A 58 54.58 23.74 108.35
CA MET A 58 54.33 25.10 107.91
C MET A 58 53.69 25.93 109.03
N ASP A 59 54.24 27.11 109.30
CA ASP A 59 53.67 28.04 110.28
C ASP A 59 52.27 28.54 109.87
N ASP A 60 51.41 28.82 110.84
CA ASP A 60 49.98 29.09 110.62
C ASP A 60 49.75 30.31 109.71
N ASP A 61 50.51 31.40 109.89
CA ASP A 61 50.42 32.61 109.07
C ASP A 61 50.86 32.37 107.61
N PHE A 62 51.86 31.50 107.43
CA PHE A 62 52.33 31.11 106.11
C PHE A 62 51.34 30.16 105.43
N MET A 63 50.70 29.26 106.19
CA MET A 63 49.64 28.39 105.71
C MET A 63 48.42 29.19 105.25
N LEU A 64 47.98 30.17 106.05
CA LEU A 64 46.89 31.07 105.70
C LEU A 64 47.22 31.87 104.43
N SER A 65 48.41 32.46 104.35
CA SER A 65 48.87 33.22 103.17
C SER A 65 48.90 32.36 101.91
N ARG A 66 49.40 31.12 102.02
CA ARG A 66 49.45 30.17 100.90
C ARG A 66 48.06 29.69 100.50
N MET A 67 47.15 29.47 101.46
CA MET A 67 45.76 29.12 101.19
C MET A 67 45.04 30.26 100.47
N VAL A 68 45.22 31.51 100.92
CA VAL A 68 44.69 32.70 100.26
C VAL A 68 45.23 32.83 98.84
N LEU A 69 46.54 32.71 98.62
CA LEU A 69 47.14 32.78 97.29
C LEU A 69 46.67 31.65 96.37
N THR A 70 46.54 30.44 96.89
CA THR A 70 46.06 29.27 96.13
C THR A 70 44.59 29.44 95.77
N THR A 71 43.79 29.99 96.69
CA THR A 71 42.38 30.32 96.47
C THR A 71 42.22 31.41 95.43
N CYS A 72 43.06 32.46 95.48
CA CYS A 72 43.12 33.52 94.46
C CYS A 72 43.55 32.97 93.09
N ASN A 73 44.53 32.06 93.04
CA ASN A 73 44.96 31.42 91.79
C ASN A 73 43.86 30.52 91.19
N LEU A 74 43.13 29.77 92.02
CA LEU A 74 41.94 29.02 91.60
C LEU A 74 40.85 29.97 91.09
N ALA A 75 40.56 31.03 91.84
CA ALA A 75 39.59 32.05 91.47
C ALA A 75 39.95 32.75 90.16
N ALA A 76 41.24 33.00 89.90
CA ALA A 76 41.72 33.58 88.65
C ALA A 76 41.56 32.64 87.44
N MET A 77 41.59 31.32 87.65
CA MET A 77 41.35 30.33 86.57
C MET A 77 39.86 30.07 86.30
N LEU A 78 38.97 30.33 87.27
CA LEU A 78 37.52 30.09 87.13
C LEU A 78 36.89 30.84 85.94
N PRO A 79 37.16 32.14 85.69
CA PRO A 79 36.61 32.84 84.52
C PRO A 79 36.97 32.18 83.19
N GLN A 80 38.21 31.70 83.04
CA GLN A 80 38.64 31.00 81.82
C GLN A 80 37.99 29.61 81.71
N GLY A 81 37.89 28.88 82.82
CA GLY A 81 37.19 27.59 82.88
C GLY A 81 35.72 27.71 82.50
N ILE A 82 35.01 28.68 83.07
CA ILE A 82 33.59 28.97 82.79
C ILE A 82 33.41 29.39 81.32
N THR A 83 34.29 30.23 80.79
CA THR A 83 34.22 30.67 79.39
C THR A 83 34.37 29.49 78.42
N ARG A 84 35.35 28.61 78.66
CA ARG A 84 35.55 27.40 77.84
C ARG A 84 34.40 26.42 77.96
N PHE A 85 33.81 26.27 79.15
CA PHE A 85 32.63 25.42 79.35
C PHE A 85 31.42 25.97 78.59
N ARG A 86 31.12 27.27 78.71
CA ARG A 86 30.05 27.92 77.95
C ARG A 86 30.25 27.79 76.44
N GLN A 87 31.48 27.93 75.96
CA GLN A 87 31.80 27.74 74.55
C GLN A 87 31.50 26.31 74.08
N ARG A 88 31.91 25.29 74.84
CA ARG A 88 31.60 23.89 74.52
C ARG A 88 30.11 23.58 74.58
N MET A 89 29.37 24.16 75.51
CA MET A 89 27.92 23.98 75.57
C MET A 89 27.23 24.57 74.34
N ARG A 90 27.67 25.75 73.86
CA ARG A 90 27.18 26.33 72.60
C ARG A 90 27.49 25.45 71.39
N GLU A 91 28.72 24.96 71.27
CA GLU A 91 29.10 24.03 70.20
C GLU A 91 28.27 22.75 70.23
N TYR A 92 28.01 22.19 71.42
CA TYR A 92 27.15 21.01 71.56
C TYR A 92 25.71 21.29 71.11
N GLU A 93 25.16 22.45 71.46
CA GLU A 93 23.83 22.87 71.02
C GLU A 93 23.75 23.01 69.49
N ASP A 94 24.77 23.61 68.87
CA ASP A 94 24.89 23.73 67.42
C ASP A 94 25.04 22.36 66.73
N PHE A 95 25.82 21.45 67.31
CA PHE A 95 25.93 20.07 66.83
C PHE A 95 24.61 19.32 66.96
N SER A 96 23.87 19.52 68.05
CA SER A 96 22.53 18.94 68.23
C SER A 96 21.57 19.43 67.14
N LYS A 97 21.50 20.76 66.93
CA LYS A 97 20.67 21.35 65.87
C LYS A 97 21.06 20.83 64.48
N LYS A 98 22.36 20.66 64.21
CA LYS A 98 22.85 20.09 62.93
C LYS A 98 22.47 18.61 62.78
N LYS A 99 22.58 17.83 63.84
CA LYS A 99 22.15 16.41 63.86
C LYS A 99 20.65 16.29 63.59
N ASP A 100 19.83 17.14 64.19
CA ASP A 100 18.38 17.12 63.98
C ASP A 100 18.01 17.51 62.53
N LYS A 101 18.64 18.55 61.97
CA LYS A 101 18.48 18.91 60.54
C LYS A 101 18.90 17.77 59.60
N MET A 102 19.99 17.08 59.92
CA MET A 102 20.45 15.96 59.10
C MET A 102 19.50 14.76 59.22
N LYS A 103 18.95 14.50 60.43
CA LYS A 103 17.95 13.47 60.66
C LYS A 103 16.66 13.75 59.86
N SER A 104 16.18 15.00 59.84
CA SER A 104 15.00 15.38 59.05
C SER A 104 15.27 15.26 57.55
N SER A 105 16.45 15.68 57.07
CA SER A 105 16.85 15.51 55.67
C SER A 105 16.92 14.04 55.26
N LEU A 106 17.49 13.17 56.10
CA LEU A 106 17.57 11.74 55.86
C LEU A 106 16.18 11.10 55.80
N ALA A 107 15.26 11.52 56.68
CA ALA A 107 13.86 11.07 56.61
C ALA A 107 13.16 11.52 55.32
N SER A 108 13.41 12.76 54.86
CA SER A 108 12.89 13.25 53.56
C SER A 108 13.41 12.42 52.39
N MET A 109 14.74 12.22 52.31
CA MET A 109 15.35 11.43 51.24
C MET A 109 14.85 9.98 51.24
N LYS A 110 14.66 9.36 52.42
CA LYS A 110 14.07 8.03 52.51
C LYS A 110 12.64 7.98 51.96
N LYS A 111 11.84 9.01 52.22
CA LYS A 111 10.48 9.12 51.67
C LYS A 111 10.51 9.28 50.14
N GLU A 112 11.44 10.09 49.62
CA GLU A 112 11.63 10.26 48.17
C GLU A 112 12.07 8.96 47.50
N VAL A 113 13.04 8.23 48.07
CA VAL A 113 13.49 6.93 47.56
C VAL A 113 12.34 5.91 47.54
N ALA A 114 11.53 5.85 48.59
CA ALA A 114 10.34 4.99 48.61
C ALA A 114 9.34 5.39 47.50
N GLY A 115 9.11 6.69 47.30
CA GLY A 115 8.26 7.20 46.22
C GLY A 115 8.80 6.87 44.82
N PHE A 116 10.13 6.87 44.63
CA PHE A 116 10.73 6.44 43.37
C PHE A 116 10.57 4.94 43.13
N ALA A 117 10.71 4.10 44.17
CA ALA A 117 10.52 2.65 44.06
C ALA A 117 9.07 2.29 43.68
N GLU A 118 8.08 2.98 44.24
CA GLU A 118 6.67 2.80 43.87
C GLU A 118 6.41 3.19 42.41
N LYS A 119 6.98 4.32 41.96
CA LYS A 119 6.90 4.72 40.55
C LYS A 119 7.55 3.69 39.64
N GLU A 120 8.76 3.25 39.92
CA GLU A 120 9.47 2.25 39.13
C GLU A 120 8.65 0.95 38.98
N ALA A 121 8.02 0.49 40.06
CA ALA A 121 7.13 -0.66 40.02
C ALA A 121 5.88 -0.43 39.15
N ALA A 122 5.30 0.79 39.16
CA ALA A 122 4.18 1.16 38.30
C ALA A 122 4.58 1.20 36.81
N TRP A 123 5.68 1.88 36.49
CA TRP A 123 6.23 1.95 35.12
C TRP A 123 6.55 0.57 34.56
N LYS A 124 7.10 -0.34 35.38
CA LYS A 124 7.38 -1.72 34.97
C LYS A 124 6.10 -2.48 34.59
N LYS A 125 5.03 -2.33 35.37
CA LYS A 125 3.72 -2.94 35.04
C LYS A 125 3.14 -2.38 33.75
N GLU A 126 3.27 -1.07 33.52
CA GLU A 126 2.80 -0.42 32.29
C GLU A 126 3.57 -0.89 31.06
N ILE A 127 4.91 -0.98 31.16
CA ILE A 127 5.76 -1.54 30.10
C ILE A 127 5.37 -2.98 29.77
N ASP A 128 5.15 -3.82 30.78
CA ASP A 128 4.73 -5.21 30.58
C ASP A 128 3.33 -5.30 29.93
N GLY A 129 2.43 -4.38 30.28
CA GLY A 129 1.10 -4.26 29.66
C GLY A 129 1.19 -3.85 28.18
N LEU A 130 1.95 -2.79 27.89
CA LEU A 130 2.18 -2.30 26.53
C LEU A 130 2.85 -3.37 25.65
N LYS A 131 3.81 -4.12 26.20
CA LYS A 131 4.47 -5.20 25.47
C LYS A 131 3.48 -6.30 25.07
N LYS A 132 2.59 -6.72 25.98
CA LYS A 132 1.55 -7.70 25.66
C LYS A 132 0.56 -7.19 24.63
N MET A 133 0.14 -5.94 24.72
CA MET A 133 -0.75 -5.34 23.72
C MET A 133 -0.08 -5.30 22.35
N HIS A 134 1.18 -4.88 22.28
CA HIS A 134 1.95 -4.88 21.05
C HIS A 134 2.09 -6.28 20.44
N ASP A 135 2.37 -7.30 21.24
CA ASP A 135 2.47 -8.68 20.76
C ASP A 135 1.12 -9.18 20.17
N ILE A 136 -0.02 -8.80 20.77
CA ILE A 136 -1.36 -9.13 20.26
C ILE A 136 -1.63 -8.40 18.94
N GLU A 137 -1.41 -7.08 18.90
CA GLU A 137 -1.62 -6.26 17.70
C GLU A 137 -0.77 -6.75 16.53
N MET A 138 0.50 -7.07 16.77
CA MET A 138 1.39 -7.61 15.75
C MET A 138 0.96 -8.99 15.28
N GLY A 139 0.43 -9.83 16.17
CA GLY A 139 -0.15 -11.13 15.83
C GLY A 139 -1.37 -11.01 14.93
N ASP A 140 -2.29 -10.11 15.26
CA ASP A 140 -3.51 -9.89 14.47
C ASP A 140 -3.21 -9.20 13.13
N LEU A 141 -2.29 -8.24 13.13
CA LEU A 141 -1.80 -7.61 11.90
C LEU A 141 -1.19 -8.66 10.96
N ARG A 142 -0.32 -9.54 11.48
CA ARG A 142 0.28 -10.63 10.69
C ARG A 142 -0.77 -11.56 10.10
N LYS A 143 -1.75 -12.01 10.88
CA LYS A 143 -2.86 -12.86 10.38
C LYS A 143 -3.65 -12.17 9.28
N SER A 144 -3.95 -10.87 9.45
CA SER A 144 -4.69 -10.09 8.44
C SER A 144 -3.89 -9.95 7.14
N PHE A 145 -2.57 -9.74 7.24
CA PHE A 145 -1.68 -9.70 6.08
C PHE A 145 -1.62 -11.04 5.36
N GLU A 146 -1.48 -12.15 6.09
CA GLU A 146 -1.47 -13.50 5.52
C GLU A 146 -2.80 -13.81 4.80
N ALA A 147 -3.94 -13.45 5.41
CA ALA A 147 -5.25 -13.61 4.79
C ALA A 147 -5.41 -12.76 3.52
N ASN A 148 -4.97 -11.50 3.53
CA ASN A 148 -5.01 -10.63 2.37
C ASN A 148 -4.10 -11.14 1.24
N LEU A 149 -2.93 -11.68 1.57
CA LEU A 149 -2.01 -12.25 0.60
C LEU A 149 -2.61 -13.50 -0.08
N LEU A 150 -3.31 -14.35 0.67
CA LEU A 150 -4.03 -15.50 0.11
C LEU A 150 -5.19 -15.07 -0.80
N LYS A 151 -5.98 -14.08 -0.39
CA LYS A 151 -7.05 -13.51 -1.24
C LYS A 151 -6.49 -12.94 -2.53
N LEU A 152 -5.42 -12.14 -2.45
CA LEU A 152 -4.81 -11.52 -3.62
C LEU A 152 -4.22 -12.55 -4.59
N LYS A 153 -3.69 -13.68 -4.08
CA LYS A 153 -3.27 -14.81 -4.93
C LYS A 153 -4.46 -15.45 -5.62
N ALA A 154 -5.55 -15.73 -4.90
CA ALA A 154 -6.76 -16.31 -5.47
C ALA A 154 -7.39 -15.40 -6.54
N ASP A 155 -7.49 -14.09 -6.27
CA ASP A 155 -8.03 -13.11 -7.21
C ASP A 155 -7.14 -13.00 -8.46
N ARG A 156 -5.81 -13.06 -8.30
CA ARG A 156 -4.87 -13.07 -9.43
C ARG A 156 -5.05 -14.31 -10.31
N GLU A 157 -5.21 -15.48 -9.70
CA GLU A 157 -5.45 -16.73 -10.44
C GLU A 157 -6.80 -16.68 -11.18
N ALA A 158 -7.86 -16.21 -10.51
CA ALA A 158 -9.18 -16.04 -11.12
C ALA A 158 -9.15 -15.07 -12.31
N LEU A 159 -8.47 -13.93 -12.15
CA LEU A 159 -8.27 -12.97 -13.24
C LEU A 159 -7.47 -13.57 -14.40
N SER A 160 -6.44 -14.38 -14.11
CA SER A 160 -5.66 -15.08 -15.14
C SER A 160 -6.51 -16.05 -15.95
N VAL A 161 -7.39 -16.81 -15.28
CA VAL A 161 -8.33 -17.74 -15.95
C VAL A 161 -9.32 -16.97 -16.80
N GLN A 162 -9.91 -15.89 -16.27
CA GLN A 162 -10.85 -15.06 -17.02
C GLN A 162 -10.19 -14.40 -18.24
N GLN A 163 -8.95 -13.91 -18.10
CA GLN A 163 -8.22 -13.32 -19.21
C GLN A 163 -7.93 -14.35 -20.30
N GLN A 164 -7.62 -15.60 -19.94
CA GLN A 164 -7.39 -16.67 -20.90
C GLN A 164 -8.68 -17.04 -21.64
N ALA A 165 -9.80 -17.22 -20.92
CA ALA A 165 -11.11 -17.49 -21.53
C ALA A 165 -11.52 -16.38 -22.51
N PHE A 166 -11.30 -15.11 -22.15
CA PHE A 166 -11.62 -13.98 -23.03
C PHE A 166 -10.72 -13.94 -24.28
N ARG A 167 -9.45 -14.38 -24.19
CA ARG A 167 -8.60 -14.52 -25.38
C ARG A 167 -9.10 -15.62 -26.31
N GLU A 168 -9.52 -16.76 -25.75
CA GLU A 168 -10.07 -17.87 -26.53
C GLU A 168 -11.37 -17.48 -27.24
N GLU A 169 -12.27 -16.78 -26.55
CA GLU A 169 -13.49 -16.24 -27.15
C GLU A 169 -13.18 -15.22 -28.25
N LYS A 170 -12.21 -14.32 -28.02
CA LYS A 170 -11.78 -13.34 -29.03
C LYS A 170 -11.22 -14.02 -30.28
N GLU A 171 -10.37 -15.03 -30.14
CA GLU A 171 -9.82 -15.75 -31.29
C GLU A 171 -10.90 -16.58 -32.00
N GLY A 172 -11.84 -17.20 -31.26
CA GLY A 172 -12.99 -17.88 -31.82
C GLY A 172 -13.91 -16.94 -32.62
N LEU A 173 -14.20 -15.75 -32.08
CA LEU A 173 -14.97 -14.72 -32.76
C LEU A 173 -14.25 -14.22 -34.01
N LYS A 174 -12.94 -13.95 -33.91
CA LYS A 174 -12.12 -13.54 -35.06
C LYS A 174 -12.13 -14.58 -36.18
N ALA A 175 -12.05 -15.87 -35.84
CA ALA A 175 -12.16 -16.95 -36.81
C ALA A 175 -13.56 -16.99 -37.46
N SER A 176 -14.63 -16.83 -36.67
CA SER A 176 -16.00 -16.76 -37.18
C SER A 176 -16.22 -15.56 -38.11
N VAL A 177 -15.73 -14.37 -37.73
CA VAL A 177 -15.77 -13.18 -38.60
C VAL A 177 -14.98 -13.41 -39.89
N GLY A 178 -13.80 -14.04 -39.80
CA GLY A 178 -13.00 -14.42 -40.98
C GLY A 178 -13.77 -15.34 -41.93
N GLN A 179 -14.43 -16.37 -41.39
CA GLN A 179 -15.25 -17.29 -42.18
C GLN A 179 -16.43 -16.57 -42.86
N VAL A 180 -17.21 -15.79 -42.11
CA VAL A 180 -18.35 -15.04 -42.66
C VAL A 180 -17.90 -14.04 -43.73
N THR A 181 -16.75 -13.41 -43.53
CA THR A 181 -16.17 -12.48 -44.51
C THR A 181 -15.81 -13.21 -45.80
N ALA A 182 -15.16 -14.38 -45.70
CA ALA A 182 -14.81 -15.21 -46.85
C ALA A 182 -16.07 -15.73 -47.57
N ASP A 183 -17.08 -16.18 -46.81
CA ASP A 183 -18.34 -16.66 -47.37
C ASP A 183 -19.08 -15.56 -48.12
N ASN A 184 -19.15 -14.36 -47.54
CA ASN A 184 -19.75 -13.17 -48.16
C ASN A 184 -18.99 -12.76 -49.43
N GLN A 185 -17.66 -12.76 -49.38
CA GLN A 185 -16.83 -12.46 -50.54
C GLN A 185 -17.13 -13.43 -51.69
N TRP A 186 -17.17 -14.73 -51.40
CA TRP A 186 -17.52 -15.74 -52.40
C TRP A 186 -18.92 -15.52 -52.96
N LEU A 187 -19.92 -15.19 -52.12
CA LEU A 187 -21.29 -15.00 -52.55
C LEU A 187 -21.44 -13.79 -53.49
N ILE A 188 -20.72 -12.70 -53.21
CA ILE A 188 -20.69 -11.49 -54.04
C ILE A 188 -19.92 -11.71 -55.34
N GLU A 189 -18.78 -12.39 -55.27
CA GLU A 189 -17.90 -12.58 -56.43
C GLU A 189 -18.43 -13.66 -57.38
N HIS A 190 -18.87 -14.80 -56.84
CA HIS A 190 -19.18 -16.02 -57.60
C HIS A 190 -20.63 -16.47 -57.42
N GLY A 191 -21.18 -16.39 -56.19
CA GLY A 191 -22.47 -16.97 -55.84
C GLY A 191 -23.64 -16.45 -56.70
N PHE A 192 -23.80 -15.14 -56.82
CA PHE A 192 -24.85 -14.56 -57.67
C PHE A 192 -24.72 -14.97 -59.14
N GLN A 193 -23.49 -14.95 -59.67
CA GLN A 193 -23.23 -15.31 -61.06
C GLN A 193 -23.55 -16.78 -61.32
N GLN A 194 -23.19 -17.66 -60.39
CA GLN A 194 -23.49 -19.09 -60.46
C GLN A 194 -25.00 -19.33 -60.48
N VAL A 195 -25.75 -18.75 -59.53
CA VAL A 195 -27.22 -18.93 -59.44
C VAL A 195 -27.91 -18.44 -60.71
N VAL A 196 -27.56 -17.25 -61.20
CA VAL A 196 -28.16 -16.69 -62.41
C VAL A 196 -27.81 -17.54 -63.65
N THR A 197 -26.55 -17.96 -63.79
CA THR A 197 -26.11 -18.77 -64.94
C THR A 197 -26.81 -20.13 -64.94
N TYR A 198 -26.92 -20.77 -63.78
CA TYR A 198 -27.59 -22.06 -63.63
C TYR A 198 -29.09 -21.95 -63.91
N LEU A 199 -29.76 -20.87 -63.46
CA LEU A 199 -31.16 -20.62 -63.79
C LEU A 199 -31.36 -20.49 -65.31
N LEU A 200 -30.57 -19.64 -65.98
CA LEU A 200 -30.71 -19.39 -67.42
C LEU A 200 -30.49 -20.64 -68.28
N HIS A 201 -29.65 -21.56 -67.83
CA HIS A 201 -29.35 -22.82 -68.52
C HIS A 201 -30.11 -24.02 -67.94
N SER A 202 -31.05 -23.78 -67.02
CA SER A 202 -31.91 -24.83 -66.50
C SER A 202 -32.93 -25.27 -67.56
N LYS A 203 -33.35 -26.53 -67.48
CA LYS A 203 -34.41 -27.05 -68.35
C LYS A 203 -35.75 -26.34 -68.09
N GLU A 204 -36.02 -26.03 -66.83
CA GLU A 204 -37.27 -25.39 -66.39
C GLU A 204 -37.44 -23.99 -67.01
N PHE A 205 -36.38 -23.17 -66.95
CA PHE A 205 -36.37 -21.84 -67.55
C PHE A 205 -36.47 -21.92 -69.08
N ASN A 206 -35.64 -22.76 -69.71
CA ASN A 206 -35.62 -22.88 -71.17
C ASN A 206 -36.91 -23.49 -71.74
N SER A 207 -37.59 -24.36 -71.00
CA SER A 207 -38.90 -24.88 -71.40
C SER A 207 -39.95 -23.77 -71.39
N ALA A 208 -40.04 -22.99 -70.32
CA ALA A 208 -40.98 -21.87 -70.23
C ALA A 208 -40.69 -20.81 -71.32
N LEU A 209 -39.42 -20.51 -71.55
CA LEU A 209 -38.99 -19.59 -72.60
C LEU A 209 -39.33 -20.14 -73.99
N GLY A 210 -39.10 -21.44 -74.24
CA GLY A 210 -39.43 -22.12 -75.48
C GLY A 210 -40.92 -22.09 -75.81
N ASP A 211 -41.78 -22.22 -74.80
CA ASP A 211 -43.23 -22.08 -74.96
C ASP A 211 -43.60 -20.67 -75.41
N VAL A 212 -43.07 -19.64 -74.74
CA VAL A 212 -43.28 -18.22 -75.14
C VAL A 212 -42.78 -17.97 -76.55
N TYR A 213 -41.59 -18.47 -76.92
CA TYR A 213 -41.06 -18.37 -78.29
C TYR A 213 -41.97 -19.04 -79.31
N THR A 214 -42.51 -20.22 -78.99
CA THR A 214 -43.44 -20.93 -79.88
C THR A 214 -44.72 -20.14 -80.09
N LYS A 215 -45.27 -19.50 -79.05
CA LYS A 215 -46.43 -18.62 -79.18
C LYS A 215 -46.11 -17.34 -79.96
N LEU A 216 -44.93 -16.75 -79.75
CA LEU A 216 -44.44 -15.60 -80.51
C LEU A 216 -44.33 -15.92 -82.01
N LEU A 217 -43.76 -17.08 -82.36
CA LEU A 217 -43.66 -17.54 -83.75
C LEU A 217 -45.05 -17.70 -84.39
N ASN A 218 -46.03 -18.21 -83.64
CA ASN A 218 -47.41 -18.32 -84.13
C ASN A 218 -48.06 -16.95 -84.34
N LEU A 219 -47.81 -15.99 -83.45
CA LEU A 219 -48.25 -14.60 -83.62
C LEU A 219 -47.63 -13.97 -84.87
N GLY A 220 -46.31 -14.13 -85.06
CA GLY A 220 -45.62 -13.63 -86.25
C GLY A 220 -46.16 -14.24 -87.55
N LYS A 221 -46.44 -15.55 -87.57
CA LYS A 221 -47.10 -16.22 -88.71
C LYS A 221 -48.48 -15.64 -89.02
N HIS A 222 -49.30 -15.42 -87.99
CA HIS A 222 -50.62 -14.80 -88.14
C HIS A 222 -50.52 -13.36 -88.67
N GLN A 223 -49.63 -12.53 -88.09
CA GLN A 223 -49.42 -11.14 -88.51
C GLN A 223 -48.92 -11.05 -89.95
N GLY A 224 -47.95 -11.90 -90.33
CA GLY A 224 -47.44 -11.97 -91.70
C GLY A 224 -48.52 -12.36 -92.69
N LEU A 225 -49.36 -13.35 -92.37
CA LEU A 225 -50.50 -13.75 -93.20
C LEU A 225 -51.53 -12.62 -93.34
N ALA A 226 -51.91 -11.97 -92.24
CA ALA A 226 -52.88 -10.88 -92.25
C ALA A 226 -52.38 -9.67 -93.07
N ALA A 227 -51.08 -9.35 -92.96
CA ALA A 227 -50.45 -8.29 -93.76
C ALA A 227 -50.40 -8.65 -95.25
N GLY A 228 -50.02 -9.88 -95.60
CA GLY A 228 -49.99 -10.35 -96.99
C GLY A 228 -51.37 -10.40 -97.63
N TYR A 229 -52.41 -10.79 -96.88
CA TYR A 229 -53.79 -10.81 -97.37
C TYR A 229 -54.33 -9.41 -97.68
N LYS A 230 -54.00 -8.40 -96.86
CA LYS A 230 -54.35 -6.99 -97.14
C LYS A 230 -53.73 -6.47 -98.44
N LEU A 231 -52.62 -7.05 -98.90
CA LEU A 231 -51.91 -6.65 -100.12
C LEU A 231 -52.37 -7.42 -101.37
N HIS A 232 -53.02 -8.57 -101.20
CA HIS A 232 -53.40 -9.47 -102.28
C HIS A 232 -54.88 -9.86 -102.09
N GLU A 233 -55.81 -9.05 -102.60
CA GLU A 233 -57.25 -9.33 -102.62
C GLU A 233 -57.56 -10.54 -103.53
N SER A 234 -57.14 -11.72 -103.11
CA SER A 234 -57.50 -12.99 -103.73
C SER A 234 -58.74 -13.53 -103.02
N GLY A 235 -59.78 -13.87 -103.78
CA GLY A 235 -61.13 -14.18 -103.29
C GLY A 235 -61.31 -15.43 -102.42
N GLN A 236 -60.26 -15.92 -101.75
CA GLN A 236 -60.37 -16.92 -100.70
C GLN A 236 -60.50 -16.23 -99.33
N PRO A 237 -61.48 -16.59 -98.49
CA PRO A 237 -61.65 -15.97 -97.18
C PRO A 237 -60.49 -16.33 -96.24
N LEU A 238 -59.86 -15.31 -95.66
CA LEU A 238 -58.71 -15.40 -94.75
C LEU A 238 -58.92 -16.38 -93.59
N GLU A 239 -60.16 -16.49 -93.12
CA GLU A 239 -60.60 -17.35 -92.03
C GLU A 239 -60.44 -18.86 -92.31
N LYS A 240 -60.33 -19.26 -93.58
CA LYS A 240 -60.14 -20.67 -93.96
C LYS A 240 -58.68 -21.12 -93.87
N SER A 241 -57.73 -20.21 -93.64
CA SER A 241 -56.33 -20.56 -93.55
C SER A 241 -56.00 -21.17 -92.18
N PRO A 242 -55.34 -22.34 -92.11
CA PRO A 242 -54.92 -22.94 -90.84
C PRO A 242 -53.88 -22.11 -90.08
N MET A 243 -53.32 -21.08 -90.72
CA MET A 243 -52.36 -20.14 -90.12
C MET A 243 -53.01 -18.83 -89.63
N PHE A 244 -54.31 -18.63 -89.87
CA PHE A 244 -55.05 -17.49 -89.33
C PHE A 244 -55.50 -17.78 -87.90
N ARG A 245 -54.91 -17.10 -86.92
CA ARG A 245 -55.21 -17.25 -85.48
C ARG A 245 -55.37 -15.87 -84.83
N PRO A 246 -56.59 -15.30 -84.84
CA PRO A 246 -56.82 -13.95 -84.30
C PRO A 246 -56.54 -13.87 -82.79
N GLU A 247 -56.67 -14.97 -82.04
CA GLU A 247 -56.37 -15.03 -80.60
C GLU A 247 -54.87 -15.11 -80.29
N ALA A 248 -53.99 -15.21 -81.30
CA ALA A 248 -52.56 -15.43 -81.09
C ALA A 248 -51.88 -14.31 -80.28
N SER A 249 -52.39 -13.07 -80.36
CA SER A 249 -51.83 -11.94 -79.60
C SER A 249 -52.15 -12.06 -78.12
N ASP A 250 -53.39 -12.38 -77.77
CA ASP A 250 -53.82 -12.54 -76.38
C ASP A 250 -53.20 -13.78 -75.75
N ILE A 251 -53.10 -14.88 -76.51
CA ILE A 251 -52.39 -16.10 -76.08
C ILE A 251 -50.91 -15.82 -75.82
N PHE A 252 -50.24 -15.04 -76.69
CA PHE A 252 -48.84 -14.67 -76.48
C PHE A 252 -48.67 -13.83 -75.21
N LYS A 253 -49.47 -12.77 -75.04
CA LYS A 253 -49.43 -11.92 -73.83
C LYS A 253 -49.68 -12.71 -72.55
N ALA A 254 -50.71 -13.56 -72.55
CA ALA A 254 -51.02 -14.43 -71.42
C ALA A 254 -49.86 -15.41 -71.10
N SER A 255 -49.15 -15.90 -72.13
CA SER A 255 -47.99 -16.79 -71.93
C SER A 255 -46.79 -16.05 -71.34
N VAL A 256 -46.56 -14.79 -71.73
CA VAL A 256 -45.52 -13.94 -71.13
C VAL A 256 -45.85 -13.65 -69.66
N GLU A 257 -47.08 -13.22 -69.36
CA GLU A 257 -47.53 -12.97 -67.99
C GLU A 257 -47.45 -14.23 -67.12
N GLN A 258 -47.78 -15.39 -67.68
CA GLN A 258 -47.65 -16.67 -66.98
C GLN A 258 -46.18 -16.96 -66.66
N MET A 259 -45.27 -16.77 -67.62
CA MET A 259 -43.83 -16.99 -67.42
C MET A 259 -43.25 -16.06 -66.35
N GLU A 260 -43.65 -14.78 -66.32
CA GLU A 260 -43.21 -13.82 -65.30
C GLU A 260 -43.66 -14.20 -63.87
N ARG A 261 -44.79 -14.90 -63.76
CA ARG A 261 -45.34 -15.38 -62.47
C ARG A 261 -44.84 -16.76 -62.07
N LEU A 262 -44.09 -17.45 -62.94
CA LEU A 262 -43.52 -18.75 -62.60
C LEU A 262 -42.45 -18.60 -61.53
N THR A 263 -42.61 -19.36 -60.46
CA THR A 263 -41.54 -19.58 -59.49
C THR A 263 -40.82 -20.86 -59.89
N TYR A 264 -39.55 -20.75 -60.24
CA TYR A 264 -38.74 -21.90 -60.65
C TYR A 264 -38.33 -22.73 -59.41
N PRO A 265 -38.54 -24.05 -59.41
CA PRO A 265 -38.11 -24.96 -58.35
C PRO A 265 -36.68 -24.74 -57.87
N TYR A 266 -35.74 -24.52 -58.79
CA TYR A 266 -34.35 -24.20 -58.45
C TYR A 266 -34.20 -22.96 -57.56
N ILE A 267 -34.96 -21.89 -57.81
CA ILE A 267 -34.92 -20.67 -56.99
C ILE A 267 -35.51 -20.92 -55.60
N HIS A 268 -36.53 -21.78 -55.52
CA HIS A 268 -37.05 -22.23 -54.23
C HIS A 268 -35.99 -23.01 -53.44
N GLU A 269 -35.24 -23.91 -54.09
CA GLU A 269 -34.13 -24.64 -53.46
C GLU A 269 -33.01 -23.71 -52.99
N VAL A 270 -32.60 -22.74 -53.81
CA VAL A 270 -31.63 -21.69 -53.43
C VAL A 270 -32.13 -20.92 -52.20
N SER A 271 -33.41 -20.54 -52.16
CA SER A 271 -33.97 -19.83 -51.00
C SER A 271 -33.97 -20.69 -49.73
N SER A 272 -34.12 -22.02 -49.87
CA SER A 272 -34.07 -22.98 -48.78
C SER A 272 -32.65 -23.24 -48.23
N CYS A 273 -31.62 -22.67 -48.86
CA CYS A 273 -30.24 -22.72 -48.36
C CYS A 273 -29.99 -21.73 -47.21
N PHE A 274 -30.97 -20.91 -46.84
CA PHE A 274 -30.85 -20.02 -45.70
C PHE A 274 -30.46 -20.77 -44.41
N GLY A 275 -29.39 -20.31 -43.76
CA GLY A 275 -28.86 -20.91 -42.54
C GLY A 275 -28.04 -22.21 -42.74
N LYS A 276 -27.86 -22.68 -43.97
CA LYS A 276 -27.01 -23.84 -44.29
C LYS A 276 -25.58 -23.39 -44.63
N PRO A 277 -24.56 -24.26 -44.50
CA PRO A 277 -23.19 -23.95 -44.89
C PRO A 277 -23.08 -23.58 -46.37
N LEU A 278 -22.13 -22.70 -46.71
CA LEU A 278 -21.92 -22.22 -48.08
C LEU A 278 -21.69 -23.36 -49.10
N SER A 279 -21.07 -24.45 -48.67
CA SER A 279 -20.84 -25.65 -49.48
C SER A 279 -22.12 -26.25 -50.05
N VAL A 280 -23.25 -26.10 -49.35
CA VAL A 280 -24.55 -26.57 -49.83
C VAL A 280 -25.03 -25.74 -51.02
N LEU A 281 -24.85 -24.41 -50.97
CA LEU A 281 -25.19 -23.53 -52.09
C LEU A 281 -24.25 -23.75 -53.28
N GLN A 282 -22.95 -23.96 -53.02
CA GLN A 282 -21.95 -24.24 -54.05
C GLN A 282 -22.25 -25.51 -54.84
N GLY A 283 -22.75 -26.55 -54.17
CA GLY A 283 -23.10 -27.83 -54.79
C GLY A 283 -24.49 -27.88 -55.45
N LEU A 284 -25.33 -26.86 -55.26
CA LEU A 284 -26.71 -26.86 -55.74
C LEU A 284 -26.77 -26.66 -57.26
N LYS A 285 -27.46 -27.57 -57.96
CA LYS A 285 -27.63 -27.54 -59.41
C LYS A 285 -29.10 -27.81 -59.79
N PRO A 286 -29.67 -27.06 -60.75
CA PRO A 286 -31.02 -27.32 -61.23
C PRO A 286 -31.09 -28.61 -62.04
N GLU A 287 -32.28 -29.19 -62.11
CA GLU A 287 -32.51 -30.41 -62.87
C GLU A 287 -32.31 -30.17 -64.39
N GLY A 288 -31.56 -31.07 -65.04
CA GLY A 288 -31.27 -30.98 -66.47
C GLY A 288 -30.27 -29.90 -66.88
N LEU A 289 -29.46 -29.40 -65.93
CA LEU A 289 -28.39 -28.43 -66.20
C LEU A 289 -27.39 -28.97 -67.24
N ASN A 290 -27.08 -28.16 -68.26
CA ASN A 290 -25.95 -28.43 -69.13
C ASN A 290 -24.64 -27.94 -68.48
N GLU A 291 -24.01 -28.82 -67.71
CA GLU A 291 -22.83 -28.50 -66.90
C GLU A 291 -21.65 -27.96 -67.72
N LYS A 292 -21.45 -28.49 -68.94
CA LYS A 292 -20.34 -28.07 -69.80
C LYS A 292 -20.48 -26.61 -70.24
N VAL A 293 -21.68 -26.24 -70.69
CA VAL A 293 -21.99 -24.86 -71.12
C VAL A 293 -21.92 -23.92 -69.93
N CYS A 294 -22.45 -24.32 -68.77
CA CYS A 294 -22.42 -23.47 -67.58
C CYS A 294 -21.00 -23.26 -67.06
N ALA A 295 -20.15 -24.30 -67.08
CA ALA A 295 -18.76 -24.18 -66.69
C ALA A 295 -17.99 -23.22 -67.62
N GLU A 296 -18.20 -23.32 -68.93
CA GLU A 296 -17.56 -22.42 -69.91
C GLU A 296 -18.02 -20.96 -69.77
N VAL A 297 -19.31 -20.75 -69.52
CA VAL A 297 -19.88 -19.41 -69.29
C VAL A 297 -19.34 -18.80 -67.99
N LEU A 298 -19.34 -19.55 -66.89
CA LEU A 298 -18.80 -19.08 -65.61
C LEU A 298 -17.30 -18.77 -65.70
N ASP A 299 -16.53 -19.60 -66.41
CA ASP A 299 -15.08 -19.40 -66.61
C ASP A 299 -14.76 -18.24 -67.58
N SER A 300 -15.67 -17.94 -68.50
CA SER A 300 -15.57 -16.77 -69.38
C SER A 300 -15.92 -15.47 -68.64
N LEU A 301 -16.92 -15.51 -67.76
CA LEU A 301 -17.35 -14.37 -66.95
C LEU A 301 -16.33 -14.01 -65.86
N SER A 302 -15.71 -15.01 -65.23
CA SER A 302 -14.62 -14.81 -64.27
C SER A 302 -13.43 -14.10 -64.93
N ARG A 303 -13.01 -14.54 -66.13
CA ARG A 303 -11.92 -13.93 -66.91
C ARG A 303 -12.19 -12.50 -67.34
N LYS A 304 -13.44 -12.15 -67.68
CA LYS A 304 -13.82 -10.77 -68.03
C LYS A 304 -13.77 -9.83 -66.83
N ARG A 305 -14.07 -10.32 -65.62
CA ARG A 305 -14.03 -9.51 -64.39
C ARG A 305 -12.59 -9.15 -63.98
N SER A 306 -11.62 -10.02 -64.27
CA SER A 306 -10.20 -9.76 -64.02
C SER A 306 -9.58 -8.68 -64.93
N TYR A 307 -10.26 -8.27 -66.00
CA TYR A 307 -9.72 -7.34 -67.01
C TYR A 307 -10.34 -5.94 -66.97
N SER A 308 -11.32 -5.67 -66.10
CA SER A 308 -11.94 -4.33 -65.97
C SER A 308 -11.46 -3.53 -64.74
N GLY A 309 -10.28 -3.87 -64.21
CA GLY A 309 -9.64 -3.13 -63.13
C GLY A 309 -8.57 -2.17 -63.64
N ASP A 310 -8.93 -1.24 -64.52
CA ASP A 310 -8.08 -0.09 -64.84
C ASP A 310 -8.90 1.09 -65.40
N SER A 311 -9.45 1.91 -64.50
CA SER A 311 -9.30 3.38 -64.56
C SER A 311 -10.09 4.00 -63.40
N ASP A 312 -9.36 4.56 -62.43
CA ASP A 312 -9.67 5.87 -61.87
C ASP A 312 -8.42 6.37 -61.14
N ASP A 313 -7.48 6.87 -61.93
CA ASP A 313 -6.54 7.89 -61.50
C ASP A 313 -7.29 9.22 -61.41
N THR A 314 -7.68 9.63 -60.20
CA THR A 314 -7.76 11.05 -59.88
C THR A 314 -7.47 11.32 -58.39
N LEU A 315 -6.23 11.76 -58.15
CA LEU A 315 -5.82 12.73 -57.13
C LEU A 315 -5.98 12.36 -55.64
N SER A 316 -4.91 11.79 -55.07
CA SER A 316 -4.14 12.52 -54.04
C SER A 316 -2.80 11.86 -53.76
N SER A 317 -1.77 12.34 -54.46
CA SER A 317 -0.39 12.23 -54.02
C SER A 317 0.31 13.58 -54.26
N LEU A 318 0.78 14.17 -53.16
CA LEU A 318 1.85 15.17 -53.11
C LEU A 318 2.47 15.07 -51.69
N PRO A 319 3.74 15.40 -51.51
CA PRO A 319 4.78 14.38 -51.32
C PRO A 319 5.55 14.58 -50.01
N GLU A 320 6.10 13.49 -49.48
CA GLU A 320 7.21 13.56 -48.55
C GLU A 320 8.53 13.72 -49.30
N ALA A 321 9.26 14.81 -49.03
CA ALA A 321 10.71 14.81 -48.83
C ALA A 321 11.23 16.20 -48.42
N SER A 322 11.65 16.35 -47.16
CA SER A 322 12.99 16.83 -46.76
C SER A 322 13.01 16.97 -45.22
N LYS A 323 14.06 16.75 -44.44
CA LYS A 323 15.35 16.04 -44.52
C LYS A 323 15.92 16.06 -43.08
N ASP A 324 16.82 15.12 -42.80
CA ASP A 324 17.81 15.06 -41.70
C ASP A 324 17.27 14.73 -40.28
N ALA A 325 17.43 13.52 -39.71
CA ALA A 325 18.65 12.78 -39.30
C ALA A 325 19.53 13.58 -38.33
N GLY A 326 20.02 13.12 -37.18
CA GLY A 326 20.05 11.85 -36.45
C GLY A 326 20.51 12.15 -35.00
N LEU A 327 20.09 11.35 -34.01
CA LEU A 327 20.91 10.34 -33.30
C LEU A 327 21.94 10.87 -32.26
N GLU A 328 21.95 10.17 -31.11
CA GLU A 328 23.03 9.96 -30.12
C GLU A 328 22.98 10.73 -28.78
N THR A 329 22.55 9.98 -27.77
CA THR A 329 23.17 9.71 -26.46
C THR A 329 24.36 10.56 -25.92
N SER A 330 24.18 10.96 -24.65
CA SER A 330 25.10 10.86 -23.50
C SER A 330 26.46 11.60 -23.53
N ALA A 331 26.61 12.62 -22.67
CA ALA A 331 27.82 12.81 -21.86
C ALA A 331 27.57 13.76 -20.66
N VAL A 332 28.18 13.39 -19.55
CA VAL A 332 28.24 14.04 -18.24
C VAL A 332 29.29 15.17 -18.23
N GLY A 333 29.01 16.23 -17.46
CA GLY A 333 30.03 16.94 -16.66
C GLY A 333 30.34 18.40 -17.03
N GLY A 334 30.38 19.25 -15.99
CA GLY A 334 31.40 20.31 -15.89
C GLY A 334 30.97 21.78 -16.05
N GLU A 335 30.63 22.39 -14.92
CA GLU A 335 31.09 23.71 -14.41
C GLU A 335 30.81 25.07 -15.08
N GLU A 336 30.45 25.98 -14.16
CA GLU A 336 30.71 27.43 -14.04
C GLU A 336 30.10 28.47 -14.99
N GLY A 337 29.48 29.49 -14.38
CA GLY A 337 29.17 30.75 -15.07
C GLY A 337 28.07 31.59 -14.44
N ALA A 338 28.38 32.24 -13.32
CA ALA A 338 27.49 33.14 -12.57
C ALA A 338 26.85 34.29 -13.39
N LYS A 339 25.61 34.66 -13.05
CA LYS A 339 25.21 36.08 -12.90
C LYS A 339 23.87 36.29 -12.13
N MET A 340 24.08 36.69 -10.88
CA MET A 340 23.24 37.45 -9.95
C MET A 340 22.40 38.58 -10.60
N LYS A 341 21.10 38.71 -10.25
CA LYS A 341 20.49 39.93 -9.67
C LYS A 341 18.98 39.83 -9.34
N LYS A 342 18.70 40.21 -8.07
CA LYS A 342 17.56 41.00 -7.54
C LYS A 342 16.18 40.35 -7.28
N THR A 343 16.06 39.86 -6.04
CA THR A 343 15.03 40.17 -5.03
C THR A 343 13.83 41.06 -5.40
N LYS A 344 12.61 40.57 -5.08
CA LYS A 344 11.56 41.36 -4.38
C LYS A 344 10.57 40.50 -3.57
N LYS A 345 10.84 40.46 -2.26
CA LYS A 345 9.99 40.45 -1.05
C LYS A 345 8.46 40.19 -1.15
N ALA A 346 8.06 39.07 -0.52
CA ALA A 346 7.02 38.85 0.51
C ALA A 346 5.54 39.24 0.31
N LYS A 347 4.65 38.26 0.58
CA LYS A 347 3.66 38.36 1.67
C LYS A 347 3.26 36.96 2.20
N LYS A 348 3.52 36.73 3.49
CA LYS A 348 2.97 35.66 4.33
C LYS A 348 1.60 36.11 4.83
N SER A 349 0.61 35.23 4.86
CA SER A 349 -0.47 35.27 5.85
C SER A 349 -0.57 33.91 6.53
N LYS A 350 -0.37 33.95 7.85
CA LYS A 350 -0.44 32.89 8.84
C LYS A 350 -1.85 32.95 9.43
N VAL A 351 -2.55 31.82 9.53
CA VAL A 351 -3.71 31.69 10.41
C VAL A 351 -3.40 30.54 11.36
N GLU A 352 -3.21 30.90 12.62
CA GLU A 352 -3.19 30.01 13.78
C GLU A 352 -4.61 29.59 14.12
N VAL A 353 -4.81 28.33 14.49
CA VAL A 353 -5.91 27.93 15.37
C VAL A 353 -5.29 27.15 16.52
N ALA A 354 -5.31 27.78 17.68
CA ALA A 354 -5.01 27.17 18.97
C ALA A 354 -6.25 26.39 19.45
N TRP A 355 -6.03 25.21 20.03
CA TRP A 355 -6.97 24.63 20.99
C TRP A 355 -6.23 24.31 22.28
N PHE A 356 -6.81 24.86 23.35
CA PHE A 356 -6.34 24.80 24.72
C PHE A 356 -6.78 23.49 25.39
N VAL A 357 -5.97 23.10 26.35
CA VAL A 357 -6.16 22.03 27.34
C VAL A 357 -7.36 22.33 28.25
N LEU A 358 -8.10 21.27 28.59
CA LEU A 358 -8.63 21.00 29.93
C LEU A 358 -8.44 19.52 30.25
#